data_AF-A0A968KM58-F1
#
_entry.id   AF-A0A968KM58-F1
#
_cell.length_a   1.000
_cell.length_b   1.000
_cell.length_c   1.000
_cell.angle_alpha   90.00
_cell.angle_beta   90.00
_cell.angle_gamma   90.00
#
_symmetry.space_group_name_H-M   'P 1'
#
loop_
_entity.id
_entity.type
_entity.pdbx_description
1 polymer ?
#
loop_
_entity_poly.entity_id
_entity_poly.type
_entity_poly.pdbx_seq_one_letter_code
_entity_poly.pdbx_strand_id
1 'polypeptide(L)'
;MLKLSPEDKVQSKVFDPQAFRRARRIAVLGFENKTVPPFKDESAGRVVAEEITRELQSFRNYRVLPPSQTREDAQLKIVTTPSQAPEKKAVPQKEVEKETISGLPYSQKEMDAIMIGAVTKFQNQYRDRRGRIRESLSSGVEFTAFLVSTQTGEIIWGARFV
;
A
#
# COMPACT_ATOMS: atom_id res chain seq x y z
N MET A 1 16.08 14.51 0.08
CA MET A 1 16.21 13.44 1.10
C MET A 1 15.38 13.85 2.30
N LEU A 2 14.22 13.21 2.52
CA LEU A 2 13.35 13.49 3.67
C LEU A 2 14.03 12.97 4.93
N LYS A 3 14.81 13.82 5.61
CA LYS A 3 15.44 13.51 6.89
C LYS A 3 14.41 13.66 8.00
N LEU A 4 13.65 12.60 8.29
CA LEU A 4 12.76 12.52 9.44
C LEU A 4 13.47 11.76 10.57
N SER A 5 13.51 12.36 11.77
CA SER A 5 13.95 11.69 12.99
C SER A 5 13.02 10.50 13.31
N PRO A 6 13.57 9.32 13.68
CA PRO A 6 12.77 8.12 13.91
C PRO A 6 12.10 8.18 15.30
N GLU A 7 11.01 8.92 15.42
CA GLU A 7 10.11 8.86 16.56
C GLU A 7 8.87 8.07 16.15
N ASP A 8 8.88 6.73 16.28
CA ASP A 8 7.71 5.83 16.27
C ASP A 8 6.57 6.15 15.27
N LYS A 9 6.92 6.66 14.08
CA LYS A 9 5.96 7.04 13.04
C LYS A 9 5.36 5.84 12.31
N VAL A 10 5.89 4.65 12.55
CA VAL A 10 5.56 3.43 11.80
C VAL A 10 4.94 2.40 12.72
N GLN A 11 3.65 2.16 12.52
CA GLN A 11 2.96 1.02 13.10
C GLN A 11 2.94 -0.09 12.06
N SER A 12 3.50 -1.26 12.36
CA SER A 12 3.51 -2.40 11.43
C SER A 12 3.05 -3.69 12.10
N LYS A 13 2.45 -4.59 11.32
CA LYS A 13 1.98 -5.89 11.79
C LYS A 13 2.16 -6.95 10.71
N VAL A 14 2.75 -8.07 11.09
CA VAL A 14 2.78 -9.30 10.29
C VAL A 14 1.57 -10.15 10.70
N PHE A 15 0.74 -10.51 9.72
CA PHE A 15 -0.47 -11.32 9.93
C PHE A 15 -0.20 -12.81 9.68
N ASP A 16 0.67 -13.11 8.70
CA ASP A 16 1.18 -14.47 8.45
C ASP A 16 2.72 -14.45 8.41
N PRO A 17 3.39 -14.86 9.51
CA PRO A 17 4.85 -14.89 9.58
C PRO A 17 5.52 -15.82 8.58
N GLN A 18 4.87 -16.93 8.19
CA GLN A 18 5.45 -17.91 7.27
C GLN A 18 5.38 -17.39 5.84
N ALA A 19 4.22 -16.90 5.41
CA ALA A 19 4.08 -16.29 4.10
C ALA A 19 4.96 -15.04 3.97
N PHE A 20 5.03 -14.19 5.00
CA PHE A 20 5.86 -12.99 5.01
C PHE A 20 7.35 -13.29 4.83
N ARG A 21 7.89 -14.31 5.52
CA ARG A 21 9.30 -14.71 5.38
C ARG A 21 9.63 -15.32 4.01
N ARG A 22 8.64 -15.91 3.35
CA ARG A 22 8.77 -16.55 2.03
C ARG A 22 8.61 -15.57 0.87
N ALA A 23 7.94 -14.44 1.08
CA ALA A 23 7.77 -13.43 0.05
C ALA A 23 9.12 -12.79 -0.31
N ARG A 24 9.65 -13.09 -1.51
CA ARG A 24 10.91 -12.52 -2.03
C ARG A 24 10.72 -11.80 -3.36
N ARG A 25 9.70 -12.19 -4.14
CA ARG A 25 9.32 -11.57 -5.40
C ARG A 25 8.10 -10.69 -5.16
N ILE A 26 8.29 -9.39 -5.12
CA ILE A 26 7.26 -8.42 -4.73
C ILE A 26 6.96 -7.51 -5.92
N ALA A 27 5.69 -7.45 -6.33
CA ALA A 27 5.24 -6.42 -7.27
C ALA A 27 4.63 -5.25 -6.51
N VAL A 28 5.08 -4.02 -6.80
CA VAL A 28 4.45 -2.79 -6.29
C VAL A 28 3.44 -2.32 -7.32
N LEU A 29 2.15 -2.30 -7.00
CA LEU A 29 1.13 -1.84 -7.95
C LEU A 29 0.97 -0.32 -7.97
N GLY A 30 0.97 0.28 -6.79
CA GLY A 30 0.72 1.71 -6.64
C GLY A 30 0.08 2.01 -5.30
N PHE A 31 0.02 3.30 -5.01
CA PHE A 31 -0.65 3.81 -3.83
C PHE A 31 -1.81 4.69 -4.29
N GLU A 32 -3.01 4.39 -3.80
CA GLU A 32 -4.19 5.19 -4.08
C GLU A 32 -4.02 6.58 -3.46
N ASN A 33 -4.28 7.61 -4.26
CA ASN A 33 -4.20 8.98 -3.77
C ASN A 33 -5.50 9.37 -3.07
N LYS A 34 -5.44 9.51 -1.75
CA LYS A 34 -6.54 9.97 -0.89
C LYS A 34 -6.28 11.35 -0.29
N THR A 35 -5.32 12.11 -0.83
CA THR A 35 -5.07 13.47 -0.38
C THR A 35 -6.27 14.38 -0.70
N VAL A 36 -6.54 15.34 0.18
CA VAL A 36 -7.71 16.24 0.08
C VAL A 36 -7.27 17.70 0.11
N PRO A 37 -8.07 18.64 -0.46
CA PRO A 37 -7.79 20.07 -0.35
C PRO A 37 -7.65 20.51 1.13
N PRO A 38 -6.79 21.52 1.42
CA PRO A 38 -6.01 22.32 0.49
C PRO A 38 -4.67 21.69 0.07
N PHE A 39 -4.35 20.49 0.54
CA PHE A 39 -3.06 19.81 0.32
C PHE A 39 -3.22 18.57 -0.58
N LYS A 40 -4.17 18.63 -1.52
CA LYS A 40 -4.32 17.61 -2.56
C LYS A 40 -3.11 17.69 -3.48
N ASP A 41 -2.42 16.57 -3.66
CA ASP A 41 -1.31 16.45 -4.60
C ASP A 41 -1.55 15.21 -5.46
N GLU A 42 -1.83 15.39 -6.75
CA GLU A 42 -2.19 14.31 -7.67
C GLU A 42 -1.05 13.28 -7.85
N SER A 43 0.19 13.69 -7.59
CA SER A 43 1.37 12.83 -7.69
C SER A 43 1.65 12.00 -6.44
N ALA A 44 0.99 12.28 -5.32
CA ALA A 44 1.28 11.69 -4.01
C ALA A 44 1.40 10.15 -4.04
N GLY A 45 0.42 9.48 -4.63
CA GLY A 45 0.40 8.02 -4.76
C GLY A 45 1.58 7.48 -5.56
N ARG A 46 1.89 8.12 -6.70
CA ARG A 46 3.02 7.75 -7.56
C ARG A 46 4.36 7.94 -6.85
N VAL A 47 4.56 9.10 -6.23
CA VAL A 47 5.82 9.43 -5.53
C VAL A 47 6.11 8.44 -4.40
N VAL A 48 5.09 8.11 -3.59
CA VAL A 48 5.24 7.14 -2.49
C VAL A 48 5.51 5.72 -3.03
N ALA A 49 4.81 5.30 -4.08
CA ALA A 49 5.04 3.99 -4.70
C ALA A 49 6.46 3.86 -5.28
N GLU A 50 6.96 4.90 -5.94
CA GLU A 50 8.33 4.95 -6.46
C GLU A 50 9.37 4.91 -5.34
N GLU A 51 9.16 5.65 -4.23
CA GLU A 51 10.08 5.64 -3.09
C GLU A 51 10.14 4.26 -2.43
N ILE A 52 8.99 3.64 -2.16
CA ILE A 52 8.93 2.27 -1.59
C ILE A 52 9.61 1.27 -2.53
N THR A 53 9.43 1.42 -3.84
CA THR A 53 10.10 0.57 -4.82
C THR A 53 11.62 0.70 -4.72
N ARG A 54 12.15 1.93 -4.66
CA ARG A 54 13.59 2.19 -4.50
C ARG A 54 14.12 1.57 -3.21
N GLU A 55 13.41 1.77 -2.11
CA GLU A 55 13.78 1.20 -0.80
C GLU A 55 13.83 -0.33 -0.86
N LEU A 56 12.80 -0.99 -1.39
CA LEU A 56 12.78 -2.45 -1.53
C LEU A 56 13.89 -2.98 -2.44
N GLN A 57 14.20 -2.27 -3.54
CA GLN A 57 15.28 -2.64 -4.45
C GLN A 57 16.67 -2.48 -3.83
N SER A 58 16.82 -1.63 -2.82
CA SER A 58 18.09 -1.49 -2.09
C SER A 58 18.45 -2.76 -1.30
N PHE A 59 17.44 -3.57 -0.96
CA PHE A 59 17.62 -4.84 -0.27
C PHE A 59 17.82 -6.00 -1.28
N ARG A 60 19.04 -6.56 -1.31
CA ARG A 60 19.45 -7.60 -2.28
C ARG A 60 18.66 -8.91 -2.21
N ASN A 61 17.89 -9.14 -1.16
CA ASN A 61 17.10 -10.35 -0.95
C ASN A 61 15.70 -10.28 -1.56
N TYR A 62 15.32 -9.15 -2.17
CA TYR A 62 14.05 -9.01 -2.88
C TYR A 62 14.26 -8.84 -4.38
N ARG A 63 13.39 -9.48 -5.16
CA ARG A 63 13.18 -9.17 -6.58
C ARG A 63 11.92 -8.33 -6.67
N VAL A 64 12.09 -7.07 -7.06
CA VAL A 64 11.00 -6.09 -7.05
C VAL A 64 10.58 -5.77 -8.47
N LEU A 65 9.29 -5.88 -8.77
CA LEU A 65 8.70 -5.32 -9.98
C LEU A 65 8.12 -3.93 -9.66
N PRO A 66 8.62 -2.85 -10.28
CA PRO A 66 8.11 -1.49 -10.05
C PRO A 66 6.67 -1.35 -10.55
N PRO A 67 5.94 -0.31 -10.09
CA PRO A 67 4.63 0.02 -10.63
C PRO A 67 4.74 0.34 -12.13
N SER A 68 4.06 -0.45 -12.96
CA SER A 68 3.95 -0.19 -14.39
C SER A 68 2.80 0.79 -14.64
N GLN A 69 3.09 1.93 -15.29
CA GLN A 69 2.09 2.94 -15.65
C GLN A 69 1.00 2.39 -16.60
N THR A 70 1.19 1.19 -17.17
CA THR A 70 0.38 0.63 -18.26
C THR A 70 -0.75 -0.30 -17.79
N ARG A 71 -0.93 -0.53 -16.48
CA ARG A 71 -2.04 -1.35 -15.93
C ARG A 71 -3.00 -0.50 -15.09
N GLU A 72 -3.50 0.59 -15.67
CA GLU A 72 -4.53 1.43 -15.04
C GLU A 72 -5.78 0.61 -14.64
N ASP A 73 -6.06 -0.49 -15.36
CA ASP A 73 -7.20 -1.39 -15.11
C ASP A 73 -7.02 -2.32 -13.89
N ALA A 74 -5.82 -2.40 -13.31
CA ALA A 74 -5.53 -3.26 -12.15
C ALA A 74 -5.44 -2.49 -10.82
N GLN A 75 -6.11 -1.34 -10.72
CA GLN A 75 -6.15 -0.54 -9.50
C GLN A 75 -7.03 -1.24 -8.45
N LEU A 76 -6.38 -1.97 -7.54
CA LEU A 76 -7.02 -2.47 -6.32
C LEU A 76 -7.43 -1.27 -5.46
N LYS A 77 -8.74 -1.01 -5.42
CA LYS A 77 -9.31 0.05 -4.58
C LYS A 77 -9.39 -0.43 -3.14
N ILE A 78 -8.81 0.32 -2.21
CA ILE A 78 -8.98 0.04 -0.78
C ILE A 78 -10.35 0.58 -0.37
N VAL A 79 -11.32 -0.31 -0.16
CA VAL A 79 -12.66 0.03 0.33
C VAL A 79 -12.72 -0.24 1.83
N THR A 80 -13.02 0.79 2.62
CA THR A 80 -13.37 0.60 4.03
C THR A 80 -14.85 0.23 4.10
N THR A 81 -15.17 -1.05 4.25
CA THR A 81 -16.53 -1.48 4.60
C THR A 81 -16.68 -1.35 6.11
N PRO A 82 -17.62 -0.53 6.63
CA PRO A 82 -17.91 -0.50 8.06
C PRO A 82 -18.40 -1.89 8.50
N SER A 83 -17.72 -2.49 9.48
CA SER A 83 -18.18 -3.73 10.11
C SER A 83 -19.45 -3.42 10.89
N GLN A 84 -20.60 -3.77 10.33
CA GLN A 84 -21.76 -4.09 11.14
C GLN A 84 -21.63 -5.56 11.56
N ALA A 85 -21.63 -5.81 12.85
CA ALA A 85 -21.75 -7.15 13.43
C ALA A 85 -22.80 -7.08 14.56
N PRO A 86 -23.47 -8.19 14.94
CA PRO A 86 -23.72 -9.44 14.19
C PRO A 86 -25.20 -9.88 14.28
N GLU A 87 -25.71 -10.63 13.28
CA GLU A 87 -26.73 -11.66 13.57
C GLU A 87 -26.41 -12.97 12.85
N LYS A 88 -26.40 -14.04 13.65
CA LYS A 88 -26.11 -15.41 13.29
C LYS A 88 -27.24 -15.99 12.45
N LYS A 89 -26.91 -16.65 11.33
CA LYS A 89 -27.38 -18.02 11.03
C LYS A 89 -26.28 -18.79 10.29
N ALA A 90 -25.88 -19.91 10.87
CA ALA A 90 -24.97 -20.87 10.28
C ALA A 90 -25.64 -21.55 9.07
N VAL A 91 -24.91 -21.63 7.96
CA VAL A 91 -25.25 -22.44 6.79
C VAL A 91 -23.96 -23.19 6.39
N PRO A 92 -24.01 -24.48 5.98
CA PRO A 92 -22.86 -25.37 6.06
C PRO A 92 -21.73 -25.00 5.11
N GLN A 93 -20.51 -25.27 5.58
CA GLN A 93 -19.27 -25.19 4.81
C GLN A 93 -19.37 -26.05 3.55
N LYS A 94 -19.51 -25.41 2.39
CA LYS A 94 -18.98 -25.98 1.16
C LYS A 94 -17.48 -25.75 1.18
N GLU A 95 -16.70 -26.81 1.04
CA GLU A 95 -15.29 -26.73 0.67
C GLU A 95 -15.20 -25.81 -0.55
N VAL A 96 -14.69 -24.60 -0.33
CA VAL A 96 -14.36 -23.69 -1.41
C VAL A 96 -13.06 -24.23 -1.99
N GLU A 97 -13.20 -24.95 -3.10
CA GLU A 97 -12.13 -25.20 -4.06
C GLU A 97 -11.27 -23.94 -4.17
N LYS A 98 -9.95 -24.14 -4.16
CA LYS A 98 -8.96 -23.08 -4.36
C LYS A 98 -9.07 -22.54 -5.79
N GLU A 99 -10.13 -21.78 -6.06
CA GLU A 99 -10.26 -20.96 -7.23
C GLU A 99 -9.15 -19.90 -7.12
N THR A 100 -8.23 -19.97 -8.07
CA THR A 100 -7.30 -18.90 -8.42
C THR A 100 -8.05 -17.57 -8.32
N ILE A 101 -7.64 -16.70 -7.38
CA ILE A 101 -8.32 -15.44 -7.11
C ILE A 101 -8.22 -14.58 -8.37
N SER A 102 -9.32 -14.53 -9.13
CA SER A 102 -9.44 -13.97 -10.49
C SER A 102 -9.35 -12.44 -10.56
N GLY A 103 -8.71 -11.80 -9.58
CA GLY A 103 -8.64 -10.33 -9.44
C GLY A 103 -7.25 -9.78 -9.13
N LEU A 104 -6.22 -10.62 -8.95
CA LEU A 104 -4.86 -10.14 -8.77
C LEU A 104 -4.13 -10.03 -10.12
N PRO A 105 -3.43 -8.92 -10.40
CA PRO A 105 -2.76 -8.71 -11.68
C PRO A 105 -1.51 -9.58 -11.90
N TYR A 106 -1.07 -10.32 -10.89
CA TYR A 106 0.07 -11.23 -10.97
C TYR A 106 -0.27 -12.57 -10.32
N SER A 107 0.14 -13.64 -10.98
CA SER A 107 0.00 -14.99 -10.46
C SER A 107 1.14 -15.35 -9.51
N GLN A 108 0.94 -16.39 -8.69
CA GLN A 108 1.98 -16.93 -7.80
C GLN A 108 3.24 -17.39 -8.56
N LYS A 109 3.12 -17.75 -9.85
CA LYS A 109 4.26 -18.16 -10.67
C LYS A 109 5.18 -16.98 -10.98
N GLU A 110 4.64 -15.76 -11.03
CA GLU A 110 5.38 -14.54 -11.37
C GLU A 110 5.91 -13.83 -10.12
N MET A 111 5.04 -13.64 -9.12
CA MET A 111 5.31 -12.89 -7.90
C MET A 111 4.82 -13.66 -6.68
N ASP A 112 5.48 -13.51 -5.53
CA ASP A 112 5.06 -14.10 -4.26
C ASP A 112 4.03 -13.23 -3.54
N ALA A 113 4.16 -11.90 -3.70
CA ALA A 113 3.30 -10.94 -3.07
C ALA A 113 3.15 -9.65 -3.88
N ILE A 114 2.09 -8.91 -3.57
CA ILE A 114 1.75 -7.63 -4.16
C ILE A 114 1.70 -6.58 -3.06
N MET A 115 2.36 -5.44 -3.28
CA MET A 115 2.31 -4.26 -2.44
C MET A 115 1.28 -3.28 -2.99
N ILE A 116 0.35 -2.87 -2.13
CA ILE A 116 -0.63 -1.82 -2.38
C ILE A 116 -0.65 -0.85 -1.21
N GLY A 117 -1.21 0.33 -1.40
CA GLY A 117 -1.41 1.26 -0.30
C GLY A 117 -2.28 2.44 -0.65
N ALA A 118 -2.38 3.38 0.28
CA ALA A 118 -3.05 4.65 0.09
C ALA A 118 -2.29 5.78 0.79
N VAL A 119 -2.20 6.93 0.15
CA VAL A 119 -1.58 8.15 0.70
C VAL A 119 -2.69 9.10 1.13
N THR A 120 -2.74 9.40 2.42
CA THR A 120 -3.75 10.30 3.01
C THR A 120 -3.25 11.71 3.21
N LYS A 121 -1.92 11.90 3.30
CA LYS A 121 -1.28 13.21 3.40
C LYS A 121 0.02 13.22 2.61
N PHE A 122 0.19 14.26 1.82
CA PHE A 122 1.43 14.55 1.13
C PHE A 122 1.57 16.06 1.05
N GLN A 123 2.44 16.62 1.88
CA GLN A 123 2.60 18.04 2.00
C GLN A 123 4.08 18.38 2.06
N ASN A 124 4.60 18.99 1.01
CA ASN A 124 5.91 19.64 1.00
C ASN A 124 5.79 21.18 0.92
N GLN A 125 4.56 21.70 0.91
CA GLN A 125 4.24 23.11 0.69
C GLN A 125 3.15 23.61 1.64
N TYR A 126 3.13 24.91 1.91
CA TYR A 126 2.09 25.60 2.69
C TYR A 126 1.55 26.82 1.94
N ARG A 127 0.30 27.20 2.23
CA ARG A 127 -0.29 28.45 1.73
C ARG A 127 -0.07 29.56 2.74
N ASP A 128 0.62 30.62 2.33
CA ASP A 128 0.83 31.79 3.19
C ASP A 128 -0.44 32.63 3.37
N ARG A 129 -0.40 33.63 4.27
CA ARG A 129 -1.54 34.52 4.56
C ARG A 129 -2.02 35.33 3.33
N ARG A 130 -1.24 35.34 2.24
CA ARG A 130 -1.55 36.02 0.98
C ARG A 130 -2.00 35.04 -0.11
N GLY A 131 -2.25 33.78 0.25
CA GLY A 131 -2.71 32.75 -0.67
C GLY A 131 -1.61 32.11 -1.53
N ARG A 132 -0.34 32.49 -1.35
CA ARG A 132 0.78 31.98 -2.17
C ARG A 132 1.27 30.65 -1.62
N ILE A 133 1.56 29.71 -2.52
CA ILE A 133 2.13 28.42 -2.17
C ILE A 133 3.64 28.60 -1.98
N ARG A 134 4.18 28.12 -0.85
CA ARG A 134 5.61 28.13 -0.53
C ARG A 134 6.05 26.76 -0.06
N GLU A 135 7.31 26.41 -0.26
CA GLU A 135 7.90 25.19 0.31
C GLU A 135 7.86 25.24 1.83
N SER A 136 7.40 24.14 2.44
CA SER A 136 7.28 24.01 3.89
C SER A 136 8.58 23.47 4.48
N LEU A 137 9.02 24.07 5.59
CA LEU A 137 10.08 23.51 6.43
C LEU A 137 9.62 22.24 7.17
N SER A 138 8.30 22.04 7.30
CA SER A 138 7.68 20.83 7.83
C SER A 138 6.96 20.09 6.71
N SER A 139 7.68 19.17 6.07
CA SER A 139 7.11 18.23 5.13
C SER A 139 6.44 17.06 5.87
N GLY A 140 5.20 16.72 5.51
CA GLY A 140 4.45 15.62 6.11
C GLY A 140 3.98 14.62 5.06
N VAL A 141 4.18 13.34 5.34
CA VAL A 141 3.66 12.24 4.53
C VAL A 141 2.94 11.27 5.45
N GLU A 142 1.74 10.84 5.08
CA GLU A 142 0.98 9.80 5.78
C GLU A 142 0.49 8.80 4.75
N PHE A 143 0.78 7.53 4.97
CA PHE A 143 0.34 6.46 4.09
C PHE A 143 0.09 5.16 4.85
N THR A 144 -0.71 4.29 4.25
CA THR A 144 -0.87 2.90 4.67
C THR A 144 -0.41 2.00 3.54
N ALA A 145 0.28 0.92 3.87
CA ALA A 145 0.79 -0.08 2.94
C ALA A 145 0.36 -1.48 3.39
N PHE A 146 0.05 -2.34 2.43
CA PHE A 146 -0.28 -3.74 2.65
C PHE A 146 0.50 -4.62 1.68
N LEU A 147 0.96 -5.76 2.19
CA LEU A 147 1.52 -6.83 1.40
C LEU A 147 0.48 -7.95 1.32
N VAL A 148 0.09 -8.31 0.10
CA VAL A 148 -0.95 -9.30 -0.21
C VAL A 148 -0.29 -10.51 -0.84
N SER A 149 -0.57 -11.70 -0.30
CA SER A 149 -0.10 -12.97 -0.87
C SER A 149 -0.72 -13.21 -2.24
N THR A 150 0.07 -13.49 -3.28
CA THR A 150 -0.48 -13.92 -4.58
C THR A 150 -0.99 -15.35 -4.57
N GLN A 151 -0.61 -16.13 -3.54
CA GLN A 151 -1.08 -17.49 -3.35
C GLN A 151 -2.48 -17.56 -2.75
N THR A 152 -2.77 -16.69 -1.77
CA THR A 152 -4.01 -16.75 -0.98
C THR A 152 -4.87 -15.50 -1.10
N GLY A 153 -4.36 -14.41 -1.69
CA GLY A 153 -5.04 -13.11 -1.75
C GLY A 153 -5.19 -12.41 -0.39
N GLU A 154 -4.64 -12.98 0.68
CA GLU A 154 -4.75 -12.44 2.02
C GLU A 154 -3.64 -11.43 2.31
N ILE A 155 -3.92 -10.49 3.21
CA ILE A 155 -2.93 -9.56 3.74
C ILE A 155 -1.99 -10.32 4.66
N ILE A 156 -0.71 -10.40 4.30
CA ILE A 156 0.34 -11.06 5.09
C ILE A 156 1.14 -10.08 5.95
N TRP A 157 1.14 -8.79 5.58
CA TRP A 157 1.73 -7.70 6.35
C TRP A 157 1.02 -6.38 6.06
N GLY A 158 0.99 -5.48 7.05
CA GLY A 158 0.52 -4.11 6.87
C GLY A 158 1.32 -3.12 7.71
N ALA A 159 1.43 -1.90 7.22
CA ALA A 159 2.01 -0.79 7.95
C ALA A 159 1.29 0.52 7.71
N ARG A 160 1.38 1.40 8.71
CA ARG A 160 0.89 2.78 8.66
C ARG A 160 2.04 3.70 9.05
N PHE A 161 2.26 4.73 8.25
CA PHE A 161 3.20 5.81 8.49
C PHE A 161 2.42 7.10 8.80
N VAL A 162 2.72 7.77 9.91
CA VAL A 162 2.07 9.03 10.36
C VAL A 162 3.05 10.13 10.76
#